data_AF-A0A6B1B9R4-F1
#
_entry.id   AF-A0A6B1B9R4-F1
#
_cell.length_a   1.000
_cell.length_b   1.000
_cell.length_c   1.000
_cell.angle_alpha   90.00
_cell.angle_beta   90.00
_cell.angle_gamma   90.00
#
_symmetry.space_group_name_H-M   'P 1'
#
loop_
_entity.id
_entity.type
_entity.pdbx_description
1 polymer ?
#
loop_
_entity_poly.entity_id
_entity_poly.type
_entity_poly.pdbx_seq_one_letter_code
_entity_poly.pdbx_strand_id
1 'polypeptide(L)'
;MSEVLDQVKTAAYASVGVNLLVTDAIVGRELPAPDFIEEHATLARKHATQALTDFRAFTEPHAIRLTEQLPSSVADAITDNRNKAWDFIGIEAPSVAAKATKRPTAKVKKAAAGDGEPKKS
;
A
#
# COMPACT_ATOMS: atom_id res chain seq x y z
N MET A 1 11.95 -20.38 4.59
CA MET A 1 12.84 -19.21 4.78
C MET A 1 12.98 -18.39 3.50
N SER A 2 13.00 -19.02 2.31
CA SER A 2 12.97 -18.35 1.00
C SER A 2 11.78 -17.38 0.84
N GLU A 3 10.55 -17.83 1.13
CA GLU A 3 9.34 -17.00 0.94
C GLU A 3 9.36 -15.69 1.74
N VAL A 4 9.86 -15.74 2.99
CA VAL A 4 9.98 -14.54 3.84
C VAL A 4 11.03 -13.59 3.26
N LEU A 5 12.15 -14.11 2.76
CA LEU A 5 13.17 -13.30 2.11
C LEU A 5 12.66 -12.65 0.82
N ASP A 6 11.85 -13.36 0.04
CA ASP A 6 11.25 -12.84 -1.19
C ASP A 6 10.19 -11.76 -0.89
N GLN A 7 9.42 -11.93 0.19
CA GLN A 7 8.53 -10.88 0.69
C GLN A 7 9.30 -9.63 1.12
N VAL A 8 10.39 -9.79 1.87
CA VAL A 8 11.23 -8.66 2.31
C VAL A 8 11.83 -7.93 1.10
N LYS A 9 12.34 -8.67 0.10
CA LYS A 9 12.86 -8.07 -1.15
C LYS A 9 11.78 -7.30 -1.89
N THR A 10 10.59 -7.89 -2.05
CA THR A 10 9.44 -7.26 -2.70
C THR A 10 9.04 -5.97 -1.98
N ALA A 11 8.99 -5.99 -0.64
CA ALA A 11 8.69 -4.82 0.18
C ALA A 11 9.77 -3.74 0.05
N ALA A 12 11.04 -4.11 0.00
CA ALA A 12 12.15 -3.17 -0.20
C ALA A 12 12.05 -2.48 -1.57
N TYR A 13 11.82 -3.25 -2.64
CA TYR A 13 11.63 -2.70 -3.98
C TYR A 13 10.41 -1.78 -4.07
N ALA A 14 9.28 -2.17 -3.48
CA ALA A 14 8.09 -1.33 -3.45
C ALA A 14 8.36 -0.01 -2.72
N SER A 15 9.04 -0.04 -1.57
CA SER A 15 9.38 1.17 -0.81
C SER A 15 10.29 2.13 -1.59
N VAL A 16 11.36 1.62 -2.19
CA VAL A 16 12.27 2.43 -3.02
C VAL A 16 11.53 2.95 -4.25
N GLY A 17 10.73 2.10 -4.91
CA GLY A 17 9.98 2.47 -6.09
C GLY A 17 8.92 3.55 -5.84
N VAL A 18 8.26 3.56 -4.67
CA VAL A 18 7.31 4.63 -4.32
C VAL A 18 8.04 5.98 -4.27
N ASN A 19 9.24 6.03 -3.68
CA ASN A 19 10.03 7.26 -3.67
C ASN A 19 10.44 7.68 -5.09
N LEU A 20 10.79 6.73 -5.95
CA LEU A 20 11.08 7.02 -7.36
C LEU A 20 9.85 7.58 -8.08
N LEU A 21 8.69 6.93 -7.98
CA LEU A 21 7.45 7.39 -8.62
C LEU A 21 7.02 8.78 -8.15
N VAL A 22 7.11 9.06 -6.85
CA VAL A 22 6.82 10.40 -6.30
C VAL A 22 7.81 11.43 -6.83
N THR A 23 9.09 11.07 -6.92
CA THR A 23 10.11 11.96 -7.47
C THR A 23 9.89 12.22 -8.95
N ASP A 24 9.61 11.18 -9.73
CA ASP A 24 9.31 11.25 -11.16
C ASP A 24 8.09 12.16 -11.41
N ALA A 25 7.05 12.05 -10.57
CA ALA A 25 5.86 12.91 -10.59
C ALA A 25 6.17 14.38 -10.27
N ILE A 26 7.00 14.66 -9.25
CA ILE A 26 7.42 16.02 -8.87
C ILE A 26 8.24 16.68 -10.00
N VAL A 27 9.13 15.91 -10.62
CA VAL A 27 10.01 16.42 -11.69
C VAL A 27 9.27 16.47 -13.04
N GLY A 28 8.17 15.74 -13.19
CA GLY A 28 7.37 15.68 -14.42
C GLY A 28 7.97 14.80 -15.52
N ARG A 29 8.93 13.93 -15.17
CA ARG A 29 9.56 12.95 -16.05
C ARG A 29 10.23 11.85 -15.24
N GLU A 30 10.44 10.70 -15.87
CA GLU A 30 11.24 9.64 -15.30
C GLU A 30 12.70 10.10 -15.13
N LEU A 31 13.23 9.98 -13.92
CA LEU A 31 14.64 10.23 -13.65
C LEU A 31 15.49 9.05 -14.13
N PRO A 32 16.55 9.31 -14.93
CA PRO A 32 17.45 8.26 -15.37
C PRO A 32 18.20 7.70 -14.17
N ALA A 33 18.23 6.37 -14.09
CA ALA A 33 19.09 5.67 -13.16
C ALA A 33 20.47 5.46 -13.83
N PRO A 34 21.57 5.49 -13.07
CA PRO A 34 22.85 4.99 -13.55
C PRO A 34 22.74 3.54 -14.03
N ASP A 35 23.43 3.20 -15.12
CA ASP A 35 23.34 1.89 -15.79
C ASP A 35 23.47 0.70 -14.82
N PHE A 36 24.32 0.81 -13.80
CA PHE A 36 24.56 -0.28 -12.83
C PHE A 36 23.38 -0.56 -11.87
N ILE A 37 22.37 0.32 -11.81
CA ILE A 37 21.12 0.11 -11.04
C ILE A 37 19.85 0.25 -11.87
N GLU A 38 19.94 0.40 -13.19
CA GLU A 38 18.78 0.63 -14.06
C GLU A 38 17.74 -0.50 -13.97
N GLU A 39 18.19 -1.75 -13.97
CA GLU A 39 17.32 -2.92 -13.81
C GLU A 39 16.60 -2.88 -12.45
N HIS A 40 17.31 -2.52 -11.39
CA HIS A 40 16.75 -2.41 -10.05
C HIS A 40 15.76 -1.24 -9.91
N ALA A 41 16.04 -0.11 -10.56
CA ALA A 41 15.14 1.04 -10.60
C ALA A 41 13.84 0.69 -11.35
N THR A 42 13.96 0.00 -12.49
CA THR A 42 12.82 -0.51 -13.27
C THR A 42 11.98 -1.49 -12.45
N LEU A 43 12.63 -2.44 -11.79
CA LEU A 43 11.97 -3.42 -10.92
C LEU A 43 11.29 -2.74 -9.72
N ALA A 44 11.94 -1.76 -9.11
CA ALA A 44 11.39 -0.96 -8.03
C ALA A 44 10.12 -0.21 -8.46
N ARG A 45 10.15 0.50 -9.60
CA ARG A 45 8.97 1.18 -10.16
C ARG A 45 7.83 0.20 -10.39
N LYS A 46 8.10 -0.96 -11.00
CA LYS A 46 7.09 -2.01 -11.20
C LYS A 46 6.44 -2.48 -9.90
N HIS A 47 7.24 -2.80 -8.88
CA HIS A 47 6.71 -3.23 -7.58
C HIS A 47 5.94 -2.13 -6.87
N ALA A 48 6.37 -0.88 -6.98
CA ALA A 48 5.67 0.25 -6.40
C ALA A 48 4.34 0.52 -7.10
N THR A 49 4.30 0.52 -8.44
CA THR A 49 3.04 0.66 -9.20
C THR A 49 2.05 -0.43 -8.81
N GLN A 50 2.49 -1.69 -8.72
CA GLN A 50 1.63 -2.79 -8.27
C GLN A 50 1.13 -2.57 -6.84
N ALA A 51 2.03 -2.26 -5.89
CA ALA A 51 1.68 -2.08 -4.49
C ALA A 51 0.71 -0.90 -4.28
N LEU A 52 0.91 0.22 -4.99
CA LEU A 52 0.01 1.38 -4.93
C LEU A 52 -1.34 1.09 -5.61
N THR A 53 -1.35 0.32 -6.70
CA THR A 53 -2.58 -0.12 -7.36
C THR A 53 -3.42 -0.99 -6.43
N ASP A 54 -2.79 -1.98 -5.79
CA ASP A 54 -3.45 -2.86 -4.82
C ASP A 54 -3.94 -2.08 -3.59
N PHE A 55 -3.12 -1.13 -3.11
CA PHE A 55 -3.49 -0.27 -1.99
C PHE A 55 -4.66 0.66 -2.34
N ARG A 56 -4.67 1.28 -3.52
CA ARG A 56 -5.80 2.09 -4.01
C ARG A 56 -7.05 1.21 -4.13
N ALA A 57 -6.95 0.07 -4.79
CA ALA A 57 -8.08 -0.85 -4.96
C ALA A 57 -8.69 -1.30 -3.60
N PHE A 58 -7.84 -1.49 -2.59
CA PHE A 58 -8.26 -1.82 -1.23
C PHE A 58 -8.90 -0.64 -0.48
N THR A 59 -8.32 0.56 -0.59
CA THR A 59 -8.73 1.73 0.21
C THR A 59 -9.83 2.57 -0.42
N GLU A 60 -9.92 2.62 -1.75
CA GLU A 60 -10.84 3.48 -2.49
C GLU A 60 -12.31 3.28 -2.08
N PRO A 61 -12.84 2.03 -1.93
CA PRO A 61 -14.22 1.83 -1.50
C PRO A 61 -14.51 2.40 -0.10
N HIS A 62 -13.53 2.32 0.80
CA HIS A 62 -13.64 2.88 2.14
C HIS A 62 -13.60 4.41 2.13
N ALA A 63 -12.72 4.99 1.30
CA ALA A 63 -12.64 6.43 1.12
C ALA A 63 -13.95 7.00 0.54
N ILE A 64 -14.53 6.34 -0.48
CA ILE A 64 -15.82 6.73 -1.06
C ILE A 64 -16.92 6.71 0.01
N ARG A 65 -17.06 5.60 0.74
CA ARG A 65 -18.08 5.46 1.79
C ARG A 65 -17.97 6.50 2.90
N LEU A 66 -16.74 6.85 3.29
CA LEU A 66 -16.50 7.92 4.27
C LEU A 66 -16.90 9.29 3.70
N THR A 67 -16.60 9.53 2.43
CA THR A 67 -16.87 10.80 1.76
C THR A 67 -18.37 11.05 1.59
N GLU A 68 -19.17 10.00 1.35
CA GLU A 68 -20.64 10.06 1.26
C GLU A 68 -21.32 10.54 2.57
N GLN A 69 -20.63 10.46 3.71
CA GLN A 69 -21.16 10.88 5.02
C GLN A 69 -20.91 12.36 5.31
N LEU A 70 -20.19 13.06 4.44
CA LEU A 70 -19.77 14.45 4.64
C LEU A 70 -20.72 15.43 3.93
N PRO A 71 -20.76 16.71 4.34
CA PRO A 71 -21.43 17.75 3.58
C PRO A 71 -20.90 17.82 2.14
N SER A 72 -21.77 18.08 1.17
CA SER A 72 -21.43 18.01 -0.27
C SER A 72 -20.17 18.82 -0.64
N SER A 73 -20.04 20.05 -0.16
CA SER A 73 -18.88 20.90 -0.43
C SER A 73 -17.56 20.30 0.08
N VAL A 74 -17.60 19.56 1.19
CA VAL A 74 -16.44 18.87 1.76
C VAL A 74 -16.17 17.57 1.01
N ALA A 75 -17.23 16.84 0.65
CA ALA A 75 -17.18 15.59 -0.10
C ALA A 75 -16.54 15.79 -1.49
N ASP A 76 -16.94 16.84 -2.20
CA ASP A 76 -16.40 17.19 -3.52
C ASP A 76 -14.91 17.54 -3.42
N ALA A 77 -14.53 18.39 -2.47
CA ALA A 77 -13.14 18.79 -2.27
C ALA A 77 -12.22 17.60 -1.92
N ILE A 78 -12.70 16.65 -1.09
CA ILE A 78 -11.94 15.45 -0.74
C ILE A 78 -11.81 14.52 -1.95
N THR A 79 -12.90 14.33 -2.71
CA THR A 79 -12.89 13.49 -3.92
C THR A 79 -11.93 14.04 -4.96
N ASP A 80 -11.98 15.35 -5.22
CA ASP A 80 -11.11 16.01 -6.17
C ASP A 80 -9.63 15.92 -5.76
N ASN A 81 -9.32 16.20 -4.50
CA ASN A 81 -7.94 16.12 -4.01
C ASN A 81 -7.41 14.68 -4.02
N ARG A 82 -8.25 13.70 -3.70
CA ARG A 82 -7.88 12.28 -3.76
C ARG A 82 -7.59 11.85 -5.20
N ASN A 83 -8.46 12.19 -6.15
CA ASN A 83 -8.26 11.85 -7.56
C ASN A 83 -7.00 12.52 -8.11
N LYS A 84 -6.80 13.82 -7.83
CA LYS A 84 -5.58 14.55 -8.21
C LYS A 84 -4.32 13.93 -7.62
N ALA A 85 -4.36 13.48 -6.37
CA ALA A 85 -3.21 12.83 -5.74
C ALA A 85 -2.84 11.53 -6.47
N TRP A 86 -3.82 10.71 -6.85
CA TRP A 86 -3.55 9.49 -7.61
C TRP A 86 -3.08 9.74 -9.04
N ASP A 87 -3.72 10.69 -9.72
CA ASP A 87 -3.36 11.07 -11.09
C ASP A 87 -1.94 11.65 -11.14
N PHE A 88 -1.55 12.43 -10.13
CA PHE A 88 -0.21 13.01 -10.02
C PHE A 88 0.90 11.95 -10.02
N ILE A 89 0.70 10.83 -9.32
CA ILE A 89 1.64 9.69 -9.28
C ILE A 89 1.39 8.67 -10.41
N GLY A 90 0.39 8.88 -11.27
CA GLY A 90 0.09 8.00 -12.41
C GLY A 90 -0.51 6.65 -12.03
N ILE A 91 -1.19 6.55 -10.89
CA ILE A 91 -1.86 5.31 -10.46
C ILE A 91 -3.33 5.40 -10.85
N GLU A 92 -3.77 4.53 -11.77
CA GLU A 92 -5.14 4.54 -12.29
C GLU A 92 -6.19 4.13 -11.24
N ALA A 93 -7.44 4.54 -11.48
CA ALA A 93 -8.56 4.12 -10.65
C ALA A 93 -8.82 2.61 -10.83
N PRO A 94 -9.21 1.88 -9.77
CA PRO A 94 -9.52 0.47 -9.89
C PRO A 94 -10.70 0.27 -10.87
N SER A 95 -10.49 -0.52 -11.92
CA SER A 95 -11.53 -0.85 -12.93
C SER A 95 -12.68 -1.67 -12.35
N VAL A 96 -12.43 -2.37 -11.23
CA VAL A 96 -13.41 -3.10 -10.44
C VAL A 96 -13.05 -2.92 -8.97
N ALA A 97 -14.03 -2.60 -8.12
CA ALA A 97 -13.80 -2.56 -6.67
C ALA A 97 -13.23 -3.91 -6.20
N ALA A 98 -11.98 -3.93 -5.74
CA ALA A 98 -11.36 -5.17 -5.29
C ALA A 98 -12.12 -5.72 -4.09
N LYS A 99 -12.51 -7.00 -4.16
CA LYS A 99 -13.04 -7.70 -2.98
C LYS A 99 -11.94 -7.71 -1.94
N ALA A 100 -12.17 -7.05 -0.81
CA ALA A 100 -11.24 -6.96 0.31
C ALA A 100 -10.60 -8.32 0.59
N THR A 101 -9.33 -8.47 0.24
CA THR A 101 -8.59 -9.71 0.49
C THR A 101 -8.39 -9.79 2.00
N LYS A 102 -9.00 -10.78 2.64
CA LYS A 102 -8.81 -11.00 4.08
C LYS A 102 -7.32 -11.17 4.34
N ARG A 103 -6.75 -10.31 5.20
CA ARG A 103 -5.40 -10.51 5.76
C ARG A 103 -5.29 -11.96 6.28
N PRO A 104 -4.19 -12.67 6.03
CA PRO A 104 -3.91 -13.86 6.81
C PRO A 104 -3.75 -13.44 8.28
N THR A 105 -4.69 -13.88 9.12
CA THR A 105 -4.56 -13.73 10.56
C THR A 105 -3.39 -14.60 11.01
N ALA A 106 -2.26 -13.97 11.32
CA ALA A 106 -1.22 -14.63 12.08
C ALA A 106 -1.86 -15.12 13.39
N LYS A 107 -1.95 -16.44 13.58
CA LYS A 107 -2.32 -17.02 14.86
C LYS A 107 -1.24 -16.63 15.87
N VAL A 108 -1.50 -15.58 16.65
CA VAL A 108 -0.75 -15.33 17.87
C VAL A 108 -1.10 -16.47 18.82
N LYS A 109 -0.20 -17.45 18.96
CA LYS A 109 -0.24 -18.37 20.10
C LYS A 109 -0.03 -17.52 21.34
N LYS A 110 -1.10 -17.32 22.10
CA LYS A 110 -1.06 -16.70 23.43
C LYS A 110 -0.19 -17.60 24.32
N ALA A 111 1.05 -17.22 24.57
CA ALA A 111 1.83 -17.78 25.65
C ALA A 111 1.26 -17.21 26.95
N ALA A 112 0.50 -18.03 27.68
CA ALA A 112 0.02 -17.68 29.01
C ALA A 112 1.15 -17.93 30.02
N ALA A 113 1.80 -16.85 30.48
CA ALA A 113 2.13 -16.71 31.89
C ALA A 113 0.77 -16.62 32.62
N GLY A 114 0.40 -17.45 33.58
CA GLY A 114 1.12 -17.78 34.81
C GLY A 114 0.35 -17.07 35.92
N ASP A 115 -0.45 -17.80 36.71
CA ASP A 115 -0.97 -17.36 38.02
C ASP A 115 -1.51 -18.57 38.78
N GLY A 116 -1.21 -18.63 40.08
CA GLY A 116 -1.27 -19.83 40.91
C GLY A 116 -2.55 -20.07 41.71
N GLU A 117 -2.56 -21.30 42.24
CA GLU A 117 -3.17 -21.82 43.49
C GLU A 117 -4.70 -21.90 43.68
N PRO A 118 -5.21 -22.74 44.62
CA PRO A 118 -4.52 -23.69 45.53
C PRO A 118 -5.02 -25.16 45.45
N LYS A 119 -4.19 -26.09 45.94
CA LYS A 119 -4.60 -27.47 46.27
C LYS A 119 -5.49 -27.46 47.52
N LYS A 120 -6.66 -28.08 47.46
CA LYS A 120 -7.40 -28.54 48.65
C LYS A 120 -7.01 -29.99 48.96
N SER A 121 -6.87 -30.22 50.26
CA SER A 121 -6.51 -31.46 50.96
C SER A 121 -7.35 -32.67 50.60
#